data_AF-A0A949EX27-F1
#
_entry.id   AF-A0A949EX27-F1
#
_cell.length_a   1.000
_cell.length_b   1.000
_cell.length_c   1.000
_cell.angle_alpha   90.00
_cell.angle_beta   90.00
_cell.angle_gamma   90.00
#
_symmetry.space_group_name_H-M   'P 1'
#
loop_
_entity.id
_entity.type
_entity.pdbx_description
1 polymer ?
#
loop_
_entity_poly.entity_id
_entity_poly.type
_entity_poly.pdbx_seq_one_letter_code
_entity_poly.pdbx_strand_id
1 'polypeptide(L)'
;VMSDLSTLKKDILNMSSESMTLDEILVALSISAHTDSNAKEALSMLKDLSGCELHSTHIPTPGDEAGLRRLGINFTTDAIPSSSLFFNY
;
A
#
# COMPACT_ATOMS: atom_id res chain seq x y z
N VAL A 1 3.54 -15.51 -5.34
CA VAL A 1 2.61 -14.35 -5.29
C VAL A 1 3.36 -13.04 -5.48
N MET A 2 4.20 -12.59 -4.53
CA MET A 2 4.88 -11.29 -4.65
C MET A 2 5.81 -11.20 -5.87
N SER A 3 6.62 -12.24 -6.12
CA SER A 3 7.45 -12.35 -7.33
C SER A 3 6.63 -12.22 -8.61
N ASP A 4 5.51 -12.91 -8.67
CA ASP A 4 4.67 -13.01 -9.86
C ASP A 4 4.01 -11.67 -10.18
N LEU A 5 3.62 -10.93 -9.13
CA LEU A 5 3.04 -9.60 -9.26
C LEU A 5 4.08 -8.56 -9.69
N SER A 6 5.32 -8.66 -9.21
CA SER A 6 6.42 -7.82 -9.69
C SER A 6 6.76 -8.11 -11.16
N THR A 7 6.83 -9.38 -11.56
CA THR A 7 7.04 -9.80 -12.96
C THR A 7 5.90 -9.30 -13.85
N LEU A 8 4.65 -9.38 -13.40
CA LEU A 8 3.51 -8.82 -14.13
C LEU A 8 3.70 -7.32 -14.40
N LYS A 9 4.06 -6.53 -13.40
CA LYS A 9 4.24 -5.08 -13.58
C LYS A 9 5.42 -4.73 -14.48
N LYS A 10 6.59 -5.34 -14.24
CA LYS A 10 7.82 -5.02 -14.97
C LYS A 10 7.85 -5.62 -16.36
N ASP A 11 7.71 -6.94 -16.45
CA ASP A 11 8.05 -7.70 -17.66
C ASP A 11 6.86 -7.80 -18.62
N ILE A 12 5.64 -7.78 -18.10
CA ILE A 12 4.42 -7.94 -18.91
C ILE A 12 3.78 -6.57 -19.21
N LEU A 13 3.55 -5.75 -18.18
CA LEU A 13 2.89 -4.45 -18.31
C LEU A 13 3.87 -3.31 -18.64
N ASN A 14 5.18 -3.56 -18.64
CA ASN A 14 6.22 -2.57 -18.93
C ASN A 14 6.10 -1.29 -18.09
N MET A 15 5.66 -1.44 -16.84
CA MET A 15 5.58 -0.32 -15.91
C MET A 15 6.98 0.08 -15.45
N SER A 16 7.28 1.38 -15.47
CA SER A 16 8.58 1.93 -15.05
C SER A 16 8.81 1.89 -13.54
N SER A 17 7.75 1.71 -12.75
CA SER A 17 7.83 1.68 -11.28
C SER A 17 8.07 0.25 -10.78
N GLU A 18 9.18 0.03 -10.08
CA GLU A 18 9.42 -1.24 -9.38
C GLU A 18 8.64 -1.35 -8.05
N SER A 19 8.10 -0.23 -7.55
CA SER A 19 7.42 -0.21 -6.26
C SER A 19 6.01 -0.79 -6.34
N MET A 20 5.65 -1.52 -5.30
CA MET A 20 4.32 -2.03 -5.07
C MET A 20 3.53 -1.02 -4.24
N THR A 21 2.29 -0.75 -4.64
CA THR A 21 1.36 0.05 -3.84
C THR A 21 0.76 -0.79 -2.72
N LEU A 22 0.28 -0.11 -1.68
CA LEU A 22 -0.37 -0.75 -0.55
C LEU A 22 -1.58 -1.61 -0.98
N ASP A 23 -2.42 -1.11 -1.88
CA ASP A 23 -3.57 -1.86 -2.40
C ASP A 23 -3.13 -3.19 -3.06
N GLU A 24 -2.06 -3.17 -3.86
CA GLU A 24 -1.53 -4.38 -4.50
C GLU A 24 -0.96 -5.36 -3.47
N ILE A 25 -0.29 -4.87 -2.43
CA ILE A 25 0.24 -5.68 -1.33
C ILE A 25 -0.91 -6.34 -0.55
N LEU A 26 -2.00 -5.61 -0.30
CA LEU A 26 -3.18 -6.15 0.39
C LEU A 26 -3.85 -7.27 -0.41
N VAL A 27 -3.95 -7.12 -1.73
CA VAL A 27 -4.46 -8.18 -2.61
C VAL A 27 -3.53 -9.40 -2.58
N ALA A 28 -2.22 -9.19 -2.72
CA ALA A 28 -1.24 -10.27 -2.67
C ALA A 28 -1.24 -11.00 -1.32
N LEU A 29 -1.41 -10.27 -0.21
CA LEU A 29 -1.58 -10.84 1.13
C LEU A 29 -2.84 -11.71 1.22
N SER A 30 -3.98 -11.21 0.72
CA SER A 30 -5.24 -11.96 0.69
C SER A 30 -5.15 -13.27 -0.10
N ILE A 31 -4.43 -13.27 -1.23
CA ILE A 31 -4.20 -14.49 -2.01
C ILE A 31 -3.27 -15.45 -1.24
N SER A 32 -2.19 -14.93 -0.66
CA SER A 32 -1.21 -15.72 0.08
C SER A 32 -1.81 -16.38 1.33
N ALA A 33 -2.80 -15.74 1.96
CA ALA A 33 -3.54 -16.27 3.11
C ALA A 33 -4.29 -17.59 2.82
N HIS A 34 -4.49 -17.95 1.56
CA HIS A 34 -5.09 -19.24 1.20
C HIS A 34 -4.14 -20.41 1.46
N THR A 35 -2.82 -20.19 1.37
CA THR A 35 -1.79 -21.25 1.43
C THR A 35 -0.80 -21.08 2.58
N ASP A 36 -0.74 -19.89 3.20
CA ASP A 36 0.19 -19.56 4.28
C ASP A 36 -0.59 -19.13 5.54
N SER A 37 -0.41 -19.86 6.64
CA SER A 37 -1.04 -19.57 7.91
C SER A 37 -0.60 -18.24 8.51
N ASN A 38 0.65 -17.84 8.32
CA ASN A 38 1.17 -16.56 8.82
C ASN A 38 0.54 -15.40 8.04
N ALA A 39 0.38 -15.55 6.73
CA ALA A 39 -0.32 -14.56 5.91
C ALA A 39 -1.78 -14.41 6.31
N LYS A 40 -2.45 -15.53 6.66
CA LYS A 40 -3.82 -15.51 7.15
C LYS A 40 -3.97 -14.79 8.50
N GLU A 41 -3.06 -15.06 9.43
CA GLU A 41 -2.99 -14.34 10.70
C GLU A 41 -2.78 -12.84 10.46
N ALA A 42 -1.79 -12.46 9.65
CA ALA A 42 -1.51 -11.07 9.30
C ALA A 42 -2.74 -10.37 8.67
N LEU A 43 -3.45 -11.04 7.77
CA LEU A 43 -4.69 -10.53 7.17
C LEU A 43 -5.76 -10.25 8.23
N SER A 44 -5.87 -11.11 9.25
CA SER A 44 -6.85 -10.95 10.34
C SER A 44 -6.54 -9.76 11.26
N MET A 45 -5.25 -9.42 11.41
CA MET A 45 -4.77 -8.31 12.24
C MET A 45 -4.97 -6.93 11.58
N LEU A 46 -5.21 -6.87 10.27
CA LEU A 46 -5.39 -5.58 9.57
C LEU A 46 -6.53 -4.74 10.13
N LYS A 47 -7.59 -5.38 10.66
CA LYS A 47 -8.72 -4.68 11.28
C LYS A 47 -8.30 -3.88 12.52
N ASP A 48 -7.25 -4.31 13.20
CA ASP A 48 -6.76 -3.69 14.44
C ASP A 48 -5.91 -2.43 14.14
N LEU A 49 -5.61 -2.16 12.87
CA LEU A 49 -4.94 -0.93 12.43
C LEU A 49 -5.89 0.27 12.32
N SER A 50 -7.20 0.04 12.37
CA SER A 50 -8.19 1.12 12.34
C SER A 50 -8.08 1.99 13.58
N GLY A 51 -7.89 3.29 13.40
CA GLY A 51 -7.64 4.25 14.47
C GLY A 51 -6.19 4.29 14.96
N CYS A 52 -5.28 3.51 14.37
CA CYS A 52 -3.85 3.66 14.65
C CYS A 52 -3.28 4.91 13.97
N GLU A 53 -2.23 5.46 14.59
CA GLU A 53 -1.47 6.58 14.05
C GLU A 53 -0.27 6.07 13.23
N LEU A 54 -0.11 6.59 12.02
CA LEU A 54 1.07 6.34 11.18
C LEU A 54 1.71 7.67 10.80
N HIS A 55 3.01 7.79 11.09
CA HIS A 55 3.81 8.95 10.72
C HIS A 55 4.86 8.59 9.68
N SER A 56 5.07 9.45 8.69
CA SER A 56 6.06 9.25 7.62
C SER A 56 6.83 10.53 7.33
N THR A 57 8.09 10.38 6.91
CA THR A 57 8.92 11.49 6.42
C THR A 57 8.72 11.79 4.93
N HIS A 58 7.89 11.00 4.24
CA HIS A 58 7.62 11.10 2.81
C HIS A 58 6.12 11.23 2.53
N ILE A 59 5.77 11.86 1.40
CA ILE A 59 4.40 11.91 0.90
C ILE A 59 4.09 10.54 0.26
N PRO A 60 3.02 9.86 0.69
CA PRO A 60 2.61 8.59 0.10
C PRO A 60 2.18 8.79 -1.35
N THR A 61 2.27 7.73 -2.16
CA THR A 61 1.66 7.77 -3.49
C THR A 61 0.13 7.82 -3.36
N PRO A 62 -0.62 8.31 -4.37
CA PRO A 62 -2.09 8.32 -4.30
C PRO A 62 -2.70 6.93 -4.03
N GLY A 63 -2.06 5.87 -4.51
CA GLY A 63 -2.48 4.48 -4.24
C GLY A 63 -2.28 4.08 -2.78
N ASP A 64 -1.12 4.43 -2.21
CA ASP A 64 -0.84 4.15 -0.79
C ASP A 64 -1.75 4.95 0.13
N GLU A 65 -1.97 6.24 -0.17
CA GLU A 65 -2.86 7.10 0.58
C GLU A 65 -4.30 6.55 0.61
N ALA A 66 -4.80 6.11 -0.55
CA ALA A 66 -6.12 5.50 -0.65
C ALA A 66 -6.21 4.21 0.18
N GLY A 67 -5.18 3.37 0.14
CA GLY A 67 -5.10 2.14 0.95
C GLY A 67 -5.06 2.43 2.45
N LEU A 68 -4.22 3.37 2.90
CA LEU A 68 -4.12 3.78 4.31
C LEU A 68 -5.45 4.31 4.84
N ARG A 69 -6.14 5.14 4.04
CA ARG A 69 -7.47 5.67 4.40
C ARG A 69 -8.52 4.56 4.52
N ARG A 70 -8.50 3.55 3.63
CA ARG A 70 -9.42 2.40 3.72
C ARG A 70 -9.16 1.52 4.93
N LEU A 71 -7.89 1.40 5.36
CA LEU A 71 -7.53 0.72 6.61
C LEU A 71 -7.94 1.53 7.86
N GLY A 72 -8.38 2.79 7.69
CA GLY A 72 -8.77 3.66 8.79
C GLY A 72 -7.59 4.14 9.63
N ILE A 73 -6.39 4.22 9.03
CA ILE A 73 -5.18 4.69 9.70
C ILE A 73 -5.15 6.23 9.66
N ASN A 74 -4.84 6.84 10.79
CA ASN A 74 -4.62 8.28 10.92
C ASN A 74 -3.19 8.60 10.45
N PHE A 75 -3.08 9.16 9.26
CA PHE A 75 -1.79 9.43 8.62
C PHE A 75 -1.31 10.87 8.87
N THR A 76 -0.04 11.02 9.25
CA THR A 76 0.66 12.30 9.33
C THR A 76 1.98 12.25 8.57
N THR A 77 2.45 13.38 8.06
CA THR A 77 3.74 13.45 7.38
C THR A 77 4.48 14.76 7.67
N ASP A 78 5.79 14.66 7.85
CA ASP A 78 6.70 15.82 7.94
C ASP A 78 7.01 16.41 6.56
N ALA A 79 6.64 15.72 5.49
CA ALA A 79 6.95 16.15 4.13
C ALA A 79 6.17 17.40 3.74
N ILE A 80 6.88 18.40 3.23
CA ILE A 80 6.27 19.61 2.68
C ILE A 80 5.68 19.25 1.31
N PRO A 81 4.38 19.49 1.05
CA PRO A 81 3.80 19.25 -0.26
C PRO A 81 4.54 20.08 -1.32
N SER A 82 5.12 19.39 -2.31
CA SER A 82 5.69 20.08 -3.48
C SER A 82 4.57 20.81 -4.22
N SER A 83 4.82 22.05 -4.64
CA SER A 83 3.83 22.98 -5.19
C SER A 83 3.02 22.44 -6.39
N SER A 84 3.50 21.40 -7.07
CA SER A 84 2.78 20.70 -8.15
C SER A 84 1.60 19.84 -7.68
N LEU A 85 1.50 19.50 -6.39
CA LEU A 85 0.37 18.73 -5.83
C LEU A 85 -0.85 19.60 -5.54
N PHE A 86 -0.72 20.94 -5.49
CA PHE A 86 -1.84 21.85 -5.23
C PHE A 86 -2.72 22.13 -6.46
N PHE A 87 -2.29 21.75 -7.67
CA PHE A 87 -2.99 22.11 -8.92
C PHE A 87 -3.96 21.05 -9.47
N ASN A 88 -4.20 19.95 -8.75
CA ASN A 88 -5.10 18.88 -9.19
C ASN A 88 -6.22 18.57 -8.17
N TYR A 89 -6.75 19.61 -7.51
CA TYR A 89 -8.02 19.54 -6.78
C TYR A 89 -8.98 20.63 -7.25
#